data_AF-A0A3B0PXI2-F1
#
_entry.id   AF-A0A3B0PXI2-F1
#
_cell.length_a   1.000
_cell.length_b   1.000
_cell.length_c   1.000
_cell.angle_alpha   90.00
_cell.angle_beta   90.00
_cell.angle_gamma   90.00
#
_symmetry.space_group_name_H-M   'P 1'
#
loop_
_entity.id
_entity.type
_entity.pdbx_description
1 polymer ?
#
loop_
_entity_poly.entity_id
_entity_poly.type
_entity_poly.pdbx_seq_one_letter_code
_entity_poly.pdbx_strand_id
1 'polypeptide(L)' 'MFNKEKRLKELTELQYKITQEGYTERPFTNEFDNHFEKGIYVDIVDGTPLFKSTDKYNSGCGW' A
#
# COMPACT_ATOMS: atom_id res chain seq x y z
N MET A 1 -2.23 6.56 19.24
CA MET A 1 -2.58 7.55 18.20
C MET A 1 -1.51 7.47 17.12
N PHE A 2 -1.88 7.33 15.86
CA PHE A 2 -0.91 7.28 14.76
C PHE A 2 -0.14 8.59 14.69
N ASN A 3 1.19 8.52 14.81
CA ASN A 3 2.06 9.67 14.63
C ASN A 3 2.55 9.67 13.18
N LYS A 4 1.87 10.45 12.34
CA LYS A 4 2.14 10.56 10.91
C LYS A 4 3.58 10.99 10.63
N GLU A 5 4.07 12.02 11.33
CA GLU A 5 5.43 12.54 11.13
C GLU A 5 6.51 11.49 11.42
N LYS A 6 6.33 10.72 12.49
CA LYS A 6 7.24 9.62 12.81
C LYS A 6 7.16 8.54 11.74
N ARG A 7 5.95 8.17 11.31
CA ARG A 7 5.75 7.09 10.33
C ARG A 7 6.37 7.42 8.98
N LEU A 8 6.26 8.66 8.51
CA LEU A 8 6.88 9.12 7.26
C LEU A 8 8.40 8.91 7.23
N LYS A 9 9.07 9.01 8.39
CA LYS A 9 10.52 8.76 8.52
C LYS A 9 10.91 7.28 8.51
N GLU A 10 9.94 6.39 8.73
CA GLU A 10 10.14 4.93 8.77
C GLU A 10 9.75 4.25 7.44
N LEU A 11 9.12 4.99 6.52
CA LEU A 11 8.78 4.47 5.20
C LEU A 11 10.05 4.12 4.42
N THR A 12 9.96 3.10 3.57
CA THR A 12 10.97 2.89 2.54
C THR A 12 10.94 4.06 1.55
N GLU A 13 12.05 4.27 0.83
CA GLU A 13 12.13 5.32 -0.19
C GLU A 13 10.98 5.19 -1.21
N LEU A 14 10.67 3.97 -1.66
CA LEU A 14 9.60 3.71 -2.61
C LEU A 14 8.21 4.04 -2.01
N GLN A 15 7.93 3.61 -0.78
CA GLN A 15 6.67 3.93 -0.09
C GLN A 15 6.48 5.44 0.07
N TYR A 16 7.54 6.16 0.41
CA TYR A 16 7.50 7.62 0.52
C TYR A 16 7.19 8.28 -0.83
N LYS A 17 7.92 7.89 -1.89
CA LYS A 17 7.69 8.41 -3.25
C LYS A 17 6.26 8.17 -3.73
N ILE A 18 5.72 6.98 -3.50
CA ILE A 18 4.33 6.65 -3.92
C ILE A 18 3.33 7.51 -3.15
N THR A 19 3.41 7.49 -1.81
CA THR A 19 2.37 8.08 -0.96
C THR A 19 2.45 9.61 -0.86
N GLN A 20 3.64 10.21 -0.98
CA GLN A 20 3.85 11.64 -0.78
C GLN A 20 4.19 12.40 -2.08
N GLU A 21 4.79 11.73 -3.08
CA GLU A 21 5.23 12.38 -4.33
C GLU A 21 4.40 11.95 -5.56
N GLY A 22 3.41 11.08 -5.38
CA GLY A 22 2.54 10.61 -6.48
C GLY A 22 3.23 9.68 -7.46
N TYR A 23 4.34 9.04 -7.05
CA TYR A 23 5.04 8.06 -7.87
C TYR A 23 4.20 6.79 -8.10
N THR A 24 4.41 6.13 -9.23
CA THR A 24 3.83 4.80 -9.53
C THR A 24 4.95 3.76 -9.54
N GLU A 25 4.82 2.72 -8.73
CA GLU A 25 5.79 1.61 -8.72
C GLU A 25 5.78 0.80 -10.03
N ARG A 26 6.77 -0.07 -10.21
CA ARG A 26 6.84 -0.92 -11.40
C ARG A 26 5.75 -2.01 -11.32
N PRO A 27 5.03 -2.30 -12.42
CA PRO A 27 4.00 -3.34 -12.42
C PRO A 27 4.59 -4.70 -12.05
N PHE A 28 3.80 -5.53 -11.36
CA PHE A 28 4.12 -6.91 -10.95
C PHE A 28 5.31 -7.03 -9.97
N THR A 29 5.75 -5.92 -9.37
CA THR A 29 6.90 -5.92 -8.45
C THR A 29 6.53 -5.81 -6.98
N ASN A 30 5.30 -5.36 -6.68
CA ASN A 30 4.86 -5.19 -5.30
C ASN A 30 4.42 -6.52 -4.69
N GLU A 31 4.54 -6.63 -3.37
CA GLU A 31 4.21 -7.84 -2.62
C GLU A 31 2.71 -8.17 -2.59
N PHE A 32 1.86 -7.20 -2.91
CA PHE A 32 0.41 -7.28 -2.79
C PHE A 32 -0.34 -7.58 -4.10
N ASP A 33 0.30 -7.45 -5.27
CA ASP A 33 -0.30 -7.74 -6.60
C ASP A 33 -0.87 -9.16 -6.61
N ASN A 34 -0.05 -10.14 -6.18
CA ASN A 34 -0.44 -11.55 -6.09
C ASN A 34 -0.88 -11.99 -4.68
N HIS A 35 -1.11 -11.06 -3.75
CA HIS A 35 -1.60 -11.37 -2.41
C HIS A 35 -3.14 -11.47 -2.38
N PHE A 36 -3.68 -12.58 -1.87
CA PHE A 36 -5.12 -12.85 -1.77
C PHE A 36 -5.54 -13.44 -0.42
N GLU A 37 -4.71 -13.32 0.62
CA GLU A 37 -5.10 -13.76 1.97
C GLU A 37 -6.21 -12.88 2.55
N LYS A 38 -6.98 -13.45 3.49
CA LYS A 38 -8.10 -12.75 4.14
C LYS A 38 -7.59 -11.65 5.07
N GLY A 39 -8.06 -10.42 4.88
CA GLY A 39 -7.68 -9.28 5.71
C GLY A 39 -8.24 -7.94 5.23
N ILE A 40 -7.65 -6.86 5.76
CA ILE A 40 -7.90 -5.49 5.32
C ILE A 40 -6.58 -4.84 4.91
N TYR A 41 -6.63 -3.98 3.91
CA TYR A 41 -5.51 -3.15 3.50
C TYR A 41 -5.69 -1.76 4.11
N VAL A 42 -4.67 -1.28 4.80
CA VAL A 42 -4.69 0.00 5.51
C VAL A 42 -3.67 0.95 4.89
N ASP A 43 -3.90 2.25 5.04
CA ASP A 43 -2.91 3.27 4.72
C ASP A 43 -1.65 3.05 5.57
N ILE A 44 -0.50 2.92 4.93
CA ILE A 44 0.79 2.67 5.59
C ILE A 44 1.26 3.85 6.45
N VAL A 45 0.69 5.04 6.25
CA VAL A 45 1.05 6.29 6.94
C VAL A 45 0.27 6.47 8.23
N ASP A 46 -1.04 6.24 8.21
CA ASP A 46 -1.92 6.54 9.35
C ASP A 46 -2.84 5.40 9.78
N GLY A 47 -2.78 4.25 9.11
CA GLY A 47 -3.55 3.06 9.45
C GLY A 47 -5.03 3.14 9.10
N THR A 48 -5.47 4.15 8.37
CA THR A 48 -6.86 4.25 7.90
C THR A 48 -7.21 3.03 7.04
N PRO A 49 -8.28 2.28 7.32
CA PRO A 49 -8.71 1.18 6.48
C PRO A 49 -9.15 1.67 5.09
N LEU A 50 -8.60 1.08 4.02
CA LEU A 50 -8.88 1.48 2.64
C LEU A 50 -9.67 0.41 1.89
N PHE A 51 -9.26 -0.87 1.98
CA PHE A 51 -9.85 -1.95 1.19
C PHE A 51 -10.05 -3.23 2.02
N LYS A 52 -11.04 -4.03 1.63
CA LYS A 52 -11.24 -5.40 2.13
C LYS A 52 -10.67 -6.40 1.13
N SER A 53 -10.03 -7.46 1.61
CA SER A 53 -9.51 -8.51 0.72
C SER A 53 -10.61 -9.22 -0.07
N THR A 54 -11.87 -9.19 0.38
CA THR A 54 -13.03 -9.75 -0.32
C THR A 54 -13.34 -9.04 -1.63
N ASP A 55 -12.92 -7.80 -1.77
CA ASP A 55 -13.19 -6.96 -2.94
C ASP A 55 -11.98 -6.94 -3.89
N LYS A 56 -10.84 -7.50 -3.47
CA LYS A 56 -9.64 -7.63 -4.31
C LYS A 56 -9.83 -8.74 -5.33
N TYR A 57 -9.42 -8.48 -6.57
CA TYR A 57 -9.42 -9.44 -7.67
C TYR A 57 -8.15 -9.28 -8.52
N ASN A 58 -7.79 -10.32 -9.28
CA ASN A 58 -6.68 -10.24 -10.23
C ASN A 58 -7.17 -9.65 -11.56
N SER A 59 -6.79 -8.42 -11.87
CA SER A 59 -7.08 -7.75 -13.14
C SER A 59 -6.05 -8.05 -14.23
N GLY A 60 -4.89 -8.59 -13.86
CA GLY A 60 -3.74 -8.77 -14.75
C GLY A 60 -2.98 -7.48 -15.09
N CYS A 61 -3.27 -6.35 -14.44
CA CYS A 61 -2.61 -5.07 -14.76
C CYS A 61 -1.28 -4.86 -14.01
N GLY A 62 -1.04 -5.57 -12.91
CA GLY A 62 0.21 -5.55 -12.16
C GLY A 62 0.23 -4.72 -10.88
N TRP A 63 -0.94 -4.37 -10.32
CA TRP A 63 -1.12 -3.71 -9.02
C TRP A 63 -2.32 -4.29 -8.26
#